data_AF-M5T7L6-F1
#
_entry.id   AF-M5T7L6-F1
#
_cell.length_a   1.000
_cell.length_b   1.000
_cell.length_c   1.000
_cell.angle_alpha   90.00
_cell.angle_beta   90.00
_cell.angle_gamma   90.00
#
_symmetry.space_group_name_H-M   'P 1'
#
loop_
_entity.id
_entity.type
_entity.pdbx_description
1 polymer ?
#
loop_
_entity_poly.entity_id
_entity_poly.type
_entity_poly.pdbx_seq_one_letter_code
_entity_poly.pdbx_strand_id
1 'polypeptide(L)'
;MQGPETRTTLIGKLNEPASEEVWREFVTIYQPLVIRVSMAKGLQHADAEDLTQEVFSVVKRSITSFQSRGSGSFRAWLFRITRNLVVNQLTRCKGPVGSGDSHVQQWLTQQPERDNETASLFDLELHRQQLQRAADEVRPLVEPDTWDAFWMTAVEGKSISDVARSLGKSEGAVRMAKCRVTARLQTAALNLSGQWETDK
;
A
#
# COMPACT_ATOMS: atom_id res chain seq x y z
N MET A 1 -10.64 -10.49 -8.07
CA MET A 1 -10.05 -9.76 -6.94
C MET A 1 -9.46 -8.47 -7.50
N GLN A 2 -10.18 -7.37 -7.37
CA GLN A 2 -9.70 -6.04 -7.75
C GLN A 2 -9.13 -5.42 -6.48
N GLY A 3 -7.86 -4.99 -6.52
CA GLY A 3 -7.27 -4.23 -5.43
C GLY A 3 -7.93 -2.84 -5.33
N PRO A 4 -7.79 -2.13 -4.20
CA PRO A 4 -8.44 -0.85 -3.95
C PRO A 4 -8.12 0.09 -5.10
N GLU A 5 -9.09 0.80 -5.65
CA GLU A 5 -8.86 1.65 -6.80
C GLU A 5 -8.02 2.86 -6.38
N THR A 6 -6.91 3.16 -7.08
CA THR A 6 -6.36 4.52 -6.92
C THR A 6 -7.33 5.40 -7.66
N ARG A 7 -8.12 6.18 -6.93
CA ARG A 7 -9.06 7.17 -7.46
C ARG A 7 -8.55 7.75 -8.78
N THR A 8 -9.12 7.32 -9.90
CA THR A 8 -8.87 7.93 -11.22
C THR A 8 -9.11 9.44 -11.15
N THR A 9 -10.03 9.85 -10.26
CA THR A 9 -10.35 11.24 -9.91
C THR A 9 -9.24 11.95 -9.11
N LEU A 10 -8.56 11.31 -8.17
CA LEU A 10 -7.43 11.91 -7.42
C LEU A 10 -6.27 12.17 -8.36
N ILE A 11 -5.91 11.17 -9.17
CA ILE A 11 -4.82 11.28 -10.16
C ILE A 11 -5.16 12.37 -11.19
N GLY A 12 -6.41 12.42 -11.66
CA GLY A 12 -6.88 13.48 -12.56
C GLY A 12 -6.77 14.88 -11.97
N LYS A 13 -7.14 15.04 -10.69
CA LYS A 13 -7.09 16.31 -9.96
C LYS A 13 -5.66 16.76 -9.59
N LEU A 14 -4.66 15.87 -9.57
CA LEU A 14 -3.27 16.24 -9.29
C LEU A 14 -2.67 17.17 -10.36
N ASN A 15 -3.24 17.20 -11.57
CA ASN A 15 -2.84 18.09 -12.66
C ASN A 15 -3.49 19.48 -12.61
N GLU A 16 -4.41 19.74 -11.68
CA GLU A 16 -5.10 21.02 -11.58
C GLU A 16 -4.29 22.03 -10.73
N PRO A 17 -4.33 23.34 -11.06
CA PRO A 17 -3.50 24.36 -10.40
C PRO A 17 -3.90 24.66 -8.93
N ALA A 18 -5.08 24.24 -8.47
CA ALA A 18 -5.55 24.43 -7.09
C ALA A 18 -5.34 23.18 -6.19
N SER A 19 -4.42 22.29 -6.56
CA SER A 19 -4.33 20.91 -6.05
C SER A 19 -3.59 20.72 -4.73
N GLU A 20 -3.26 21.76 -3.96
CA GLU A 20 -2.46 21.58 -2.72
C GLU A 20 -3.12 20.66 -1.69
N GLU A 21 -4.45 20.69 -1.56
CA GLU A 21 -5.20 19.74 -0.71
C GLU A 21 -5.19 18.31 -1.27
N VAL A 22 -5.33 18.19 -2.59
CA VAL A 22 -5.26 16.91 -3.33
C VAL A 22 -3.87 16.29 -3.21
N TRP A 23 -2.81 17.11 -3.26
CA TRP A 23 -1.42 16.71 -3.04
C TRP A 23 -1.18 16.28 -1.60
N ARG A 24 -1.76 16.97 -0.62
CA ARG A 24 -1.67 16.58 0.79
C ARG A 24 -2.33 15.23 1.03
N GLU A 25 -3.50 14.99 0.45
CA GLU A 25 -4.18 13.70 0.51
C GLU A 25 -3.35 12.60 -0.17
N PHE A 26 -2.83 12.88 -1.36
CA PHE A 26 -1.94 11.97 -2.09
C PHE A 26 -0.70 11.58 -1.26
N VAL A 27 -0.01 12.55 -0.68
CA VAL A 27 1.17 12.31 0.17
C VAL A 27 0.77 11.49 1.41
N THR A 28 -0.35 11.81 2.06
CA THR A 28 -0.84 11.08 3.24
C THR A 28 -1.09 9.60 2.94
N ILE A 29 -1.60 9.29 1.74
CA ILE A 29 -1.86 7.91 1.30
C ILE A 29 -0.56 7.19 0.97
N TYR A 30 0.33 7.82 0.19
CA TYR A 30 1.46 7.12 -0.42
C TYR A 30 2.78 7.21 0.33
N GLN A 31 2.96 8.19 1.23
CA GLN A 31 4.21 8.36 1.98
C GLN A 31 4.56 7.11 2.79
N PRO A 32 3.64 6.50 3.57
CA PRO A 32 3.96 5.30 4.33
C PRO A 32 4.35 4.12 3.44
N LEU A 33 3.80 4.03 2.22
CA LEU A 33 4.14 2.96 1.27
C LEU A 33 5.55 3.17 0.71
N VAL A 34 5.86 4.38 0.26
CA VAL A 34 7.17 4.73 -0.31
C VAL A 34 8.28 4.47 0.72
N ILE A 35 8.08 4.90 1.97
CA ILE A 35 9.04 4.66 3.06
C ILE A 35 9.25 3.15 3.27
N ARG A 36 8.18 2.37 3.41
CA ARG A 36 8.28 0.93 3.67
C ARG A 36 8.95 0.16 2.54
N VAL A 37 8.60 0.46 1.29
CA VAL A 37 9.25 -0.16 0.13
C VAL A 37 10.73 0.20 0.07
N SER A 38 11.08 1.45 0.37
CA SER A 38 12.47 1.92 0.44
C SER A 38 13.27 1.17 1.51
N MET A 39 12.70 1.02 2.70
CA MET A 39 13.30 0.27 3.80
C MET A 39 13.43 -1.23 3.48
N ALA A 40 12.40 -1.83 2.88
CA ALA A 40 12.43 -3.24 2.45
C ALA A 40 13.51 -3.53 1.39
N LYS A 41 14.00 -2.49 0.70
CA LYS A 41 15.10 -2.56 -0.27
C LYS A 41 16.47 -2.26 0.35
N GLY A 42 16.54 -1.98 1.64
CA GLY A 42 17.79 -1.86 2.39
C GLY A 42 18.20 -0.43 2.75
N LEU A 43 17.33 0.58 2.57
CA LEU A 43 17.58 1.91 3.12
C LEU A 43 17.25 1.96 4.62
N GLN A 44 18.04 2.74 5.36
CA GLN A 44 17.67 3.13 6.72
C GLN A 44 16.48 4.11 6.68
N HIS A 45 15.82 4.29 7.83
CA HIS A 45 14.60 5.09 7.92
C HIS A 45 14.80 6.55 7.47
N ALA A 46 15.86 7.21 7.94
CA ALA A 46 16.14 8.60 7.55
C ALA A 46 16.33 8.76 6.03
N ASP A 47 17.16 7.91 5.42
CA ASP A 47 17.37 7.92 3.96
C ASP A 47 16.07 7.61 3.19
N ALA A 48 15.18 6.78 3.76
CA ALA A 48 13.89 6.47 3.17
C ALA A 48 12.92 7.67 3.24
N GLU A 49 12.95 8.46 4.30
CA GLU A 49 12.18 9.71 4.41
C GLU A 49 12.66 10.75 3.40
N ASP A 50 13.98 10.95 3.28
CA ASP A 50 14.58 11.86 2.30
C ASP A 50 14.25 11.44 0.86
N LEU A 51 14.42 10.14 0.55
CA LEU A 51 14.07 9.60 -0.76
C LEU A 51 12.58 9.74 -1.08
N THR A 52 11.72 9.69 -0.06
CA THR A 52 10.27 9.87 -0.26
C THR A 52 9.95 11.29 -0.74
N GLN A 53 10.67 12.31 -0.27
CA GLN A 53 10.52 13.69 -0.77
C GLN A 53 10.96 13.81 -2.24
N GLU A 54 12.05 13.12 -2.61
CA GLU A 54 12.52 13.06 -3.99
C GLU A 54 11.51 12.35 -4.90
N VAL A 55 10.95 11.22 -4.46
CA VAL A 55 9.89 10.50 -5.17
C VAL A 55 8.72 11.43 -5.48
N PHE A 56 8.19 12.16 -4.48
CA PHE A 56 7.05 13.05 -4.73
C PHE A 56 7.40 14.26 -5.58
N SER A 57 8.63 14.76 -5.50
CA SER A 57 9.12 15.81 -6.39
C SER A 57 9.15 15.34 -7.85
N VAL A 58 9.62 14.11 -8.10
CA VAL A 58 9.59 13.48 -9.43
C VAL A 58 8.16 13.26 -9.90
N VAL A 59 7.28 12.75 -9.03
CA VAL A 59 5.86 12.57 -9.34
C VAL A 59 5.23 13.90 -9.76
N LYS A 60 5.43 14.99 -9.00
CA LYS A 60 4.88 16.32 -9.34
C LYS A 60 5.36 16.84 -10.69
N ARG A 61 6.59 16.51 -11.11
CA ARG A 61 7.13 16.90 -12.42
C ARG A 61 6.63 16.01 -13.58
N SER A 62 6.35 14.74 -13.32
CA SER A 62 6.04 13.75 -14.35
C SER A 62 4.56 13.39 -14.46
N ILE A 63 3.73 13.75 -13.47
CA ILE A 63 2.30 13.41 -13.41
C ILE A 63 1.49 13.93 -14.60
N THR A 64 1.89 15.06 -15.19
CA THR A 64 1.25 15.63 -16.39
C THR A 64 1.39 14.76 -17.63
N SER A 65 2.46 13.94 -17.68
CA SER A 65 2.72 12.98 -18.77
C SER A 65 2.17 11.58 -18.49
N PHE A 66 1.66 11.33 -17.29
CA PHE A 66 1.14 10.03 -16.91
C PHE A 66 -0.18 9.75 -17.65
N GLN A 67 -0.27 8.59 -18.29
CA GLN A 67 -1.48 8.09 -18.94
C GLN A 67 -1.95 6.83 -18.23
N SER A 68 -3.16 6.88 -17.68
CA SER A 68 -3.78 5.70 -17.06
C SER A 68 -4.08 4.64 -18.12
N ARG A 69 -3.65 3.40 -17.86
CA ARG A 69 -3.86 2.24 -18.76
C ARG A 69 -4.86 1.21 -18.20
N GLY A 70 -5.59 1.59 -17.15
CA GLY A 70 -6.47 0.71 -16.39
C GLY A 70 -6.13 0.69 -14.90
N SER A 71 -6.87 -0.11 -14.14
CA SER A 71 -6.70 -0.21 -12.69
C SER A 71 -5.28 -0.65 -12.31
N GLY A 72 -4.71 -0.04 -11.27
CA GLY A 72 -3.35 -0.32 -10.78
C GLY A 72 -2.20 0.30 -11.60
N SER A 73 -2.46 0.86 -12.79
CA SER A 73 -1.41 1.44 -13.66
C SER A 73 -0.62 2.57 -12.99
N PHE A 74 -1.28 3.37 -12.17
CA PHE A 74 -0.62 4.44 -11.40
C PHE A 74 0.30 3.90 -10.30
N ARG A 75 -0.14 2.87 -9.56
CA ARG A 75 0.67 2.28 -8.49
C ARG A 75 1.91 1.60 -9.04
N ALA A 76 1.78 0.91 -10.17
CA ALA A 76 2.91 0.34 -10.89
C ALA A 76 3.92 1.43 -11.30
N TRP A 77 3.41 2.55 -11.83
CA TRP A 77 4.23 3.70 -12.21
C TRP A 77 4.93 4.34 -11.00
N LEU A 78 4.22 4.59 -9.90
CA LEU A 78 4.78 5.15 -8.67
C LEU A 78 5.83 4.22 -8.04
N PHE A 79 5.56 2.92 -7.96
CA PHE A 79 6.54 1.95 -7.47
C PHE A 79 7.79 1.95 -8.32
N ARG A 80 7.67 2.10 -9.65
CA ARG A 80 8.82 2.15 -10.54
C ARG A 80 9.69 3.38 -10.29
N ILE A 81 9.07 4.55 -10.07
CA ILE A 81 9.77 5.76 -9.62
C ILE A 81 10.55 5.46 -8.33
N THR A 82 9.86 4.96 -7.30
CA THR A 82 10.46 4.63 -6.00
C THR A 82 11.61 3.64 -6.13
N ARG A 83 11.41 2.50 -6.81
CA ARG A 83 12.44 1.48 -7.01
C ARG A 83 13.66 2.04 -7.70
N ASN A 84 13.48 2.84 -8.75
CA ASN A 84 14.58 3.40 -9.52
C ASN A 84 15.41 4.36 -8.65
N LEU A 85 14.75 5.24 -7.89
CA LEU A 85 15.43 6.15 -6.98
C LEU A 85 16.18 5.38 -5.88
N VAL A 86 15.57 4.34 -5.30
CA VAL A 86 16.22 3.52 -4.25
C VAL A 86 17.47 2.83 -4.80
N VAL A 87 17.39 2.23 -5.99
CA VAL A 87 18.55 1.60 -6.63
C VAL A 87 19.63 2.64 -6.92
N ASN A 88 19.25 3.83 -7.39
CA ASN A 88 20.19 4.93 -7.61
C ASN A 88 20.89 5.34 -6.31
N GLN A 89 20.14 5.54 -5.23
CA GLN A 89 20.69 5.90 -3.92
C GLN A 89 21.67 4.85 -3.40
N LEU A 90 21.28 3.57 -3.42
CA LEU A 90 22.12 2.45 -2.98
C LEU A 90 23.38 2.27 -3.83
N THR A 91 23.33 2.63 -5.13
CA THR A 91 24.48 2.57 -6.04
C THR A 91 25.40 3.77 -5.88
N ARG A 92 24.85 4.97 -5.62
CA ARG A 92 25.59 6.20 -5.30
C ARG A 92 26.38 6.08 -4.01
N CYS A 93 25.83 5.41 -2.99
CA CYS A 93 26.56 5.09 -1.77
C CYS A 93 27.77 4.16 -2.01
N LYS A 94 27.93 3.57 -3.21
CA LYS A 94 28.97 2.60 -3.56
C LYS A 94 29.95 3.07 -4.66
N GLY A 95 29.82 4.27 -5.23
CA GLY A 95 30.66 4.75 -6.35
C GLY A 95 30.70 6.28 -6.53
N PRO A 96 31.55 6.84 -7.43
CA PRO A 96 31.80 8.29 -7.50
C PRO A 96 30.56 9.10 -7.93
N VAL A 97 30.39 10.26 -7.29
CA VAL A 97 29.24 11.17 -7.40
C VAL A 97 29.14 11.75 -8.83
N GLY A 98 28.08 11.36 -9.55
CA GLY A 98 27.67 11.97 -10.84
C GLY A 98 26.23 12.48 -10.77
N SER A 99 26.01 13.73 -11.19
CA SER A 99 24.73 14.47 -11.16
C SER A 99 23.55 13.66 -11.73
N GLY A 100 22.51 13.42 -10.92
CA GLY A 100 21.46 12.41 -11.17
C GLY A 100 20.21 12.87 -11.90
N ASP A 101 19.98 14.17 -12.00
CA ASP A 101 18.69 14.71 -12.41
C ASP A 101 18.33 14.42 -13.87
N SER A 102 19.32 14.44 -14.78
CA SER A 102 19.08 14.22 -16.21
C SER A 102 18.84 12.74 -16.54
N HIS A 103 19.51 11.82 -15.85
CA HIS A 103 19.45 10.39 -16.14
C HIS A 103 18.13 9.75 -15.67
N VAL A 104 17.60 10.19 -14.52
CA VAL A 104 16.30 9.73 -14.00
C VAL A 104 15.16 10.18 -14.90
N GLN A 105 15.16 11.45 -15.34
CA GLN A 105 14.14 12.01 -16.22
C GLN A 105 14.08 11.29 -17.58
N GLN A 106 15.24 10.97 -18.18
CA GLN A 106 15.34 10.31 -19.49
C GLN A 106 14.94 8.82 -19.45
N TRP A 107 15.17 8.14 -18.32
CA TRP A 107 14.76 6.74 -18.12
C TRP A 107 13.28 6.59 -17.78
N LEU A 108 12.68 7.63 -17.16
CA LEU A 108 11.23 7.71 -16.95
C LEU A 108 10.43 7.85 -18.25
N THR A 109 11.05 8.38 -19.32
CA THR A 109 10.40 8.59 -20.62
C THR A 109 10.42 7.35 -21.52
N GLN A 110 11.21 6.32 -21.22
CA GLN A 110 11.26 5.09 -22.02
C GLN A 110 10.17 4.11 -21.57
N GLN A 111 9.11 3.98 -22.38
CA GLN A 111 8.10 2.93 -22.25
C GLN A 111 8.42 1.77 -23.20
N PRO A 112 8.61 0.55 -22.68
CA PRO A 112 7.90 -0.60 -23.25
C PRO A 112 7.33 -1.59 -22.20
N GLU A 113 6.51 -2.51 -22.70
CA GLU A 113 5.43 -3.26 -22.07
C GLU A 113 5.79 -4.38 -21.06
N ARG A 114 4.77 -4.69 -20.23
CA ARG A 114 4.60 -5.85 -19.31
C ARG A 114 5.19 -5.71 -17.90
N ASP A 115 4.39 -5.17 -16.98
CA ASP A 115 4.77 -4.91 -15.58
C ASP A 115 3.79 -5.52 -14.55
N ASN A 116 3.30 -6.75 -14.81
CA ASN A 116 2.29 -7.41 -13.96
C ASN A 116 2.85 -7.88 -12.59
N GLU A 117 4.15 -8.18 -12.50
CA GLU A 117 4.80 -8.59 -11.24
C GLU A 117 5.17 -7.39 -10.34
N THR A 118 5.39 -6.23 -10.94
CA THR A 118 6.00 -5.06 -10.29
C THR A 118 4.99 -4.23 -9.51
N ALA A 119 3.71 -4.23 -9.92
CA ALA A 119 2.59 -3.64 -9.18
C ALA A 119 2.31 -4.37 -7.84
N SER A 120 2.68 -5.65 -7.75
CA SER A 120 2.33 -6.54 -6.64
C SER A 120 2.85 -6.07 -5.28
N LEU A 121 4.01 -5.41 -5.21
CA LEU A 121 4.58 -4.99 -3.91
C LEU A 121 3.87 -3.77 -3.30
N PHE A 122 3.51 -2.76 -4.10
CA PHE A 122 2.69 -1.64 -3.62
C PHE A 122 1.28 -2.10 -3.30
N ASP A 123 0.70 -2.98 -4.12
CA ASP A 123 -0.63 -3.53 -3.85
C ASP A 123 -0.63 -4.38 -2.58
N LEU A 124 0.41 -5.19 -2.35
CA LEU A 124 0.56 -5.99 -1.14
C LEU A 124 0.73 -5.11 0.10
N GLU A 125 1.57 -4.08 0.06
CA GLU A 125 1.78 -3.19 1.21
C GLU A 125 0.55 -2.31 1.48
N LEU A 126 -0.14 -1.86 0.43
CA LEU A 126 -1.40 -1.14 0.57
C LEU A 126 -2.46 -2.02 1.23
N HIS A 127 -2.64 -3.25 0.72
CA HIS A 127 -3.54 -4.23 1.32
C HIS A 127 -3.18 -4.52 2.77
N ARG A 128 -1.88 -4.65 3.08
CA ARG A 128 -1.41 -4.85 4.45
C ARG A 128 -1.79 -3.67 5.34
N GLN A 129 -1.55 -2.44 4.90
CA GLN A 129 -1.91 -1.23 5.66
C GLN A 129 -3.42 -1.13 5.88
N GLN A 130 -4.23 -1.44 4.86
CA GLN A 130 -5.69 -1.44 4.97
C GLN A 130 -6.20 -2.53 5.90
N LEU A 131 -5.64 -3.73 5.82
CA LEU A 131 -5.98 -4.83 6.73
C LEU A 131 -5.59 -4.50 8.17
N GLN A 132 -4.46 -3.84 8.39
CA GLN A 132 -4.07 -3.36 9.71
C GLN A 132 -5.07 -2.34 10.27
N ARG A 133 -5.42 -1.31 9.49
CA ARG A 133 -6.43 -0.33 9.90
C ARG A 133 -7.80 -0.95 10.14
N ALA A 134 -8.23 -1.84 9.24
CA ALA A 134 -9.48 -2.59 9.39
C ALA A 134 -9.45 -3.46 10.66
N ALA A 135 -8.30 -4.05 11.00
CA ALA A 135 -8.14 -4.81 12.24
C ALA A 135 -8.25 -3.92 13.47
N ASP A 136 -7.65 -2.73 13.45
CA ASP A 136 -7.74 -1.76 14.56
C ASP A 136 -9.18 -1.28 14.79
N GLU A 137 -9.97 -1.09 13.72
CA GLU A 137 -11.39 -0.72 13.81
C GLU A 137 -12.30 -1.89 14.23
N VAL A 138 -12.06 -3.08 13.70
CA VAL A 138 -12.92 -4.25 13.95
C VAL A 138 -12.67 -4.85 15.31
N ARG A 139 -11.42 -4.91 15.78
CA ARG A 139 -11.05 -5.52 17.06
C ARG A 139 -11.92 -5.09 18.25
N PRO A 140 -12.19 -3.79 18.50
CA PRO A 140 -13.05 -3.38 19.62
C PRO A 140 -14.54 -3.73 19.42
N LEU A 141 -14.98 -4.07 18.19
CA LEU A 141 -16.37 -4.39 17.84
C LEU A 141 -16.68 -5.90 17.89
N VAL A 142 -15.67 -6.73 18.17
CA VAL A 142 -15.81 -8.19 18.27
C VAL A 142 -15.63 -8.62 19.72
N GLU A 143 -16.43 -9.61 20.13
CA GLU A 143 -16.24 -10.26 21.43
C GLU A 143 -14.80 -10.83 21.54
N PRO A 144 -14.11 -10.66 22.67
CA PRO A 144 -12.71 -11.09 22.84
C PRO A 144 -12.46 -12.55 22.44
N ASP A 145 -13.30 -13.49 22.92
CA ASP A 145 -13.20 -14.92 22.57
C ASP A 145 -13.30 -15.18 21.06
N THR A 146 -14.14 -14.42 20.36
CA THR A 146 -14.32 -14.54 18.91
C THR A 146 -13.11 -14.00 18.15
N TRP A 147 -12.50 -12.92 18.65
CA TRP A 147 -11.26 -12.37 18.11
C TRP A 147 -10.08 -13.33 18.33
N ASP A 148 -9.95 -13.87 19.54
CA ASP A 148 -8.87 -14.79 19.88
C ASP A 148 -8.96 -16.10 19.08
N ALA A 149 -10.17 -16.64 18.90
CA ALA A 149 -10.40 -17.80 18.03
C ALA A 149 -9.96 -17.53 16.58
N PHE A 150 -10.25 -16.33 16.05
CA PHE A 150 -9.77 -15.92 14.74
C PHE A 150 -8.24 -15.78 14.72
N TRP A 151 -7.65 -15.08 15.69
CA TRP A 151 -6.21 -14.81 15.72
C TRP A 151 -5.38 -16.10 15.79
N MET A 152 -5.75 -17.00 16.71
CA MET A 152 -5.07 -18.27 16.90
C MET A 152 -5.15 -19.17 15.64
N THR A 153 -6.24 -19.10 14.87
CA THR A 153 -6.41 -19.93 13.67
C THR A 153 -5.88 -19.28 12.39
N ALA A 154 -6.08 -17.98 12.20
CA ALA A 154 -5.79 -17.27 10.96
C ALA A 154 -4.38 -16.66 10.95
N VAL A 155 -3.87 -16.25 12.11
CA VAL A 155 -2.56 -15.59 12.24
C VAL A 155 -1.52 -16.55 12.80
N GLU A 156 -1.84 -17.29 13.86
CA GLU A 156 -0.90 -18.23 14.49
C GLU A 156 -0.92 -19.63 13.85
N GLY A 157 -1.89 -19.92 12.99
CA GLY A 157 -1.98 -21.19 12.25
C GLY A 157 -2.32 -22.42 13.11
N LYS A 158 -2.86 -22.24 14.32
CA LYS A 158 -3.26 -23.35 15.20
C LYS A 158 -4.46 -24.11 14.61
N SER A 159 -4.55 -25.40 14.95
CA SER A 159 -5.65 -26.24 14.51
C SER A 159 -6.98 -25.81 15.17
N ILE A 160 -8.10 -25.98 14.45
CA ILE A 160 -9.43 -25.61 14.96
C ILE A 160 -9.77 -26.40 16.23
N SER A 161 -9.37 -27.68 16.30
CA SER A 161 -9.61 -28.54 17.46
C SER A 161 -8.81 -28.08 18.70
N ASP A 162 -7.57 -27.64 18.52
CA ASP A 162 -6.76 -27.14 19.64
C ASP A 162 -7.26 -25.78 20.15
N VAL A 163 -7.68 -24.90 19.25
CA VAL A 163 -8.28 -23.60 19.62
C VAL A 163 -9.64 -23.79 20.30
N ALA A 164 -10.45 -24.73 19.82
CA ALA A 164 -11.72 -25.08 20.47
C ALA A 164 -11.48 -25.57 21.91
N ARG A 165 -10.47 -26.43 22.11
CA ARG A 165 -10.07 -26.92 23.43
C ARG A 165 -9.55 -25.80 24.33
N SER A 166 -8.71 -24.90 23.81
CA SER A 166 -8.13 -23.81 24.62
C SER A 166 -9.14 -22.77 25.05
N LEU A 167 -10.15 -22.48 24.23
CA LEU A 167 -11.19 -21.48 24.51
C LEU A 167 -12.46 -22.07 25.15
N GLY A 168 -12.51 -23.40 25.35
CA GLY A 168 -13.70 -24.07 25.88
C GLY A 168 -14.93 -23.95 24.96
N LYS A 169 -14.72 -23.87 23.64
CA LYS A 169 -15.78 -23.71 22.63
C LYS A 169 -15.88 -24.96 21.75
N SER A 170 -16.95 -25.07 20.96
CA SER A 170 -17.04 -26.10 19.92
C SER A 170 -16.21 -25.72 18.69
N GLU A 171 -15.73 -26.70 17.92
CA GLU A 171 -15.04 -26.43 16.66
C GLU A 171 -15.91 -25.65 15.66
N GLY A 172 -17.23 -25.86 15.69
CA GLY A 172 -18.20 -25.10 14.90
C GLY A 172 -18.20 -23.62 15.28
N ALA A 173 -18.14 -23.31 16.57
CA ALA A 173 -18.05 -21.93 17.06
C ALA A 173 -16.73 -21.26 16.61
N VAL A 174 -15.60 -21.99 16.63
CA VAL A 174 -14.30 -21.48 16.15
C VAL A 174 -14.33 -21.21 14.64
N ARG A 175 -14.92 -22.11 13.83
CA ARG A 175 -15.11 -21.88 12.38
C ARG A 175 -15.99 -20.65 12.12
N MET A 176 -17.08 -20.51 12.85
CA MET A 176 -17.98 -19.36 12.75
C MET A 176 -17.31 -18.05 13.17
N ALA A 177 -16.51 -18.07 14.24
CA ALA A 177 -15.71 -16.93 14.67
C ALA A 177 -14.75 -16.49 13.57
N LYS A 178 -14.01 -17.43 12.98
CA LYS A 178 -13.09 -17.17 11.86
C LYS A 178 -13.80 -16.54 10.66
N CYS A 179 -14.91 -17.12 10.21
CA CYS A 179 -15.69 -16.58 9.09
C CYS A 179 -16.24 -15.18 9.38
N ARG A 180 -16.78 -14.96 10.59
CA ARG A 180 -17.38 -13.69 11.00
C ARG A 180 -16.35 -12.57 11.08
N VAL A 181 -15.18 -12.83 11.68
CA VAL A 181 -14.10 -11.84 11.76
C VAL A 181 -13.52 -11.56 10.38
N THR A 182 -13.30 -12.60 9.56
CA THR A 182 -12.82 -12.42 8.17
C THR A 182 -13.78 -11.55 7.35
N ALA A 183 -15.09 -11.81 7.41
CA ALA A 183 -16.09 -11.01 6.71
C ALA A 183 -16.10 -9.55 7.20
N ARG A 184 -16.01 -9.33 8.52
CA ARG A 184 -15.94 -7.97 9.09
C ARG A 184 -14.68 -7.22 8.68
N LEU A 185 -13.52 -7.89 8.67
CA LEU A 185 -12.27 -7.30 8.19
C LEU A 185 -12.35 -6.95 6.70
N GLN A 186 -12.96 -7.81 5.89
CA GLN A 186 -13.21 -7.53 4.47
C GLN A 186 -14.14 -6.33 4.29
N THR A 187 -15.26 -6.28 5.02
CA THR A 187 -16.19 -5.15 4.96
C THR A 187 -15.54 -3.86 5.45
N ALA A 188 -14.79 -3.89 6.56
CA ALA A 188 -14.07 -2.72 7.07
C ALA A 188 -12.98 -2.27 6.10
N ALA A 189 -12.21 -3.19 5.51
CA ALA A 189 -11.21 -2.86 4.49
C ALA A 189 -11.86 -2.26 3.22
N LEU A 190 -13.04 -2.77 2.82
CA LEU A 190 -13.82 -2.24 1.70
C LEU A 190 -14.45 -0.87 2.02
N ASN A 191 -14.90 -0.66 3.25
CA ASN A 191 -15.38 0.65 3.70
C ASN A 191 -14.23 1.66 3.79
N LEU A 192 -13.04 1.21 4.21
CA LEU A 192 -11.81 1.99 4.16
C LEU A 192 -11.30 2.21 2.73
N SER A 193 -11.81 1.51 1.72
CA SER A 193 -11.65 1.93 0.32
C SER A 193 -12.77 2.85 -0.14
N GLY A 194 -14.03 2.60 0.30
CA GLY A 194 -15.24 3.30 -0.15
C GLY A 194 -15.57 4.63 0.57
N GLN A 195 -15.13 4.87 1.80
CA GLN A 195 -15.22 6.17 2.47
C GLN A 195 -14.36 7.22 1.79
N TRP A 196 -13.35 6.77 1.04
CA TRP A 196 -12.59 7.59 0.13
C TRP A 196 -13.24 7.61 -1.27
N GLU A 197 -14.40 7.02 -1.52
CA GLU A 197 -15.11 7.15 -2.81
C GLU A 197 -16.30 8.13 -2.73
N THR A 198 -16.78 8.47 -1.53
CA THR A 198 -18.09 9.11 -1.32
C THR A 198 -18.08 10.59 -0.96
N ASP A 199 -16.94 11.29 -0.88
CA ASP A 199 -16.96 12.74 -0.70
C ASP A 199 -17.12 13.43 -2.06
N LYS A 200 -18.35 13.89 -2.30
CA LYS A 200 -18.86 14.46 -3.55
C LYS A 200 -18.95 15.99 -3.43
#